data_AF-A0A9W4T5W5-F1
#
_entry.id   AF-A0A9W4T5W5-F1
#
_cell.length_a   1.000
_cell.length_b   1.000
_cell.length_c   1.000
_cell.angle_alpha   90.00
_cell.angle_beta   90.00
_cell.angle_gamma   90.00
#
_symmetry.space_group_name_H-M   'P 1'
#
loop_
_entity.id
_entity.type
_entity.pdbx_description
1 polymer ?
#
loop_
_entity_poly.entity_id
_entity_poly.type
_entity_poly.pdbx_seq_one_letter_code
_entity_poly.pdbx_strand_id
1 'polypeptide(L)'
;KYDQHRAAYPTHHSTNSNSRIDFIWSSGDVISNFNFCDTEEVLPSISDHSLVILSVDNFFTAKQNKRRIPSKIIFDYDKMSDDKWTKF
;
A
#
# COMPACT_ATOMS: atom_id res chain seq x y z
N LYS A 1 14.34 3.33 19.25
CA LYS A 1 15.52 2.45 19.05
C LYS A 1 15.68 2.23 17.55
N TYR A 2 16.86 2.51 17.00
CA TYR A 2 17.18 2.19 15.61
C TYR A 2 17.31 0.68 15.49
N ASP A 3 16.43 0.06 14.71
CA ASP A 3 16.43 -1.37 14.46
C ASP A 3 17.36 -1.63 13.27
N GLN A 4 18.50 -2.28 13.52
CA GLN A 4 19.53 -2.56 12.52
C GLN A 4 19.00 -3.40 11.35
N HIS A 5 17.92 -4.16 11.55
CA HIS A 5 17.30 -4.95 10.49
C HIS A 5 16.48 -4.10 9.51
N ARG A 6 16.11 -2.87 9.86
CA ARG A 6 15.38 -1.97 8.93
C ARG A 6 16.21 -1.53 7.74
N ALA A 7 17.54 -1.53 7.86
CA ALA A 7 18.45 -1.19 6.78
C ALA A 7 18.65 -2.33 5.77
N ALA A 8 18.25 -3.56 6.11
CA ALA A 8 18.48 -4.73 5.27
C ALA A 8 17.54 -4.83 4.05
N TYR A 9 16.43 -4.05 4.05
CA TYR A 9 15.42 -4.06 2.98
C TYR A 9 14.93 -2.64 2.69
N PRO A 10 15.79 -1.78 2.12
CA PRO A 10 15.38 -0.44 1.70
C PRO A 10 14.36 -0.54 0.56
N THR A 11 13.36 0.34 0.60
CA THR A 11 12.37 0.47 -0.48
C THR A 11 12.52 1.77 -1.25
N HIS A 12 13.33 2.70 -0.71
CA HIS A 12 13.67 3.97 -1.32
C HIS A 12 15.18 4.19 -1.24
N HIS A 13 15.76 4.61 -2.36
CA HIS A 13 17.19 4.76 -2.57
C HIS A 13 17.48 6.17 -3.07
N SER A 14 18.18 6.96 -2.26
CA SER A 14 18.68 8.27 -2.67
C SER A 14 20.20 8.25 -2.74
N THR A 15 20.79 9.28 -3.34
CA THR A 15 22.25 9.41 -3.48
C THR A 15 23.00 9.31 -2.15
N ASN A 16 22.38 9.73 -1.05
CA ASN A 16 23.04 9.87 0.25
C ASN A 16 22.44 9.00 1.36
N SER A 17 21.31 8.36 1.10
CA SER A 17 20.63 7.54 2.10
C SER A 17 19.66 6.55 1.47
N ASN A 18 19.53 5.41 2.12
CA ASN A 18 18.49 4.43 1.80
C ASN A 18 17.49 4.41 2.95
N SER A 19 16.21 4.30 2.62
CA SER A 19 15.14 4.29 3.60
C SER A 19 14.10 3.23 3.27
N ARG A 20 13.37 2.80 4.31
CA ARG A 20 12.24 1.90 4.18
C ARG A 20 10.98 2.66 4.56
N ILE A 21 10.31 3.18 3.54
CA ILE A 21 9.15 4.07 3.67
C ILE A 21 7.89 3.49 3.06
N ASP A 22 8.01 2.38 2.32
CA ASP A 22 6.89 1.67 1.72
C ASP A 22 6.49 0.48 2.60
N PHE A 23 5.20 0.40 2.91
CA PHE A 23 4.67 -0.60 3.83
C PHE A 23 3.42 -1.27 3.26
N ILE A 24 3.31 -2.59 3.45
CA ILE A 24 2.12 -3.36 3.15
C ILE A 24 1.43 -3.75 4.45
N TRP A 25 0.17 -3.35 4.61
CA TRP A 25 -0.62 -3.62 5.79
C TRP A 25 -1.80 -4.51 5.39
N SER A 26 -2.15 -5.47 6.22
CA SER A 26 -3.23 -6.42 5.94
C SER A 26 -3.98 -6.81 7.21
N SER A 27 -5.18 -7.37 7.05
CA SER A 27 -5.92 -7.94 8.18
C SER A 27 -5.22 -9.20 8.70
N GLY A 28 -5.39 -9.49 9.99
CA GLY A 28 -4.77 -10.66 10.63
C GLY A 28 -5.08 -11.99 9.91
N ASP A 29 -6.29 -12.12 9.38
CA ASP A 29 -6.73 -13.31 8.65
C ASP A 29 -6.03 -13.52 7.31
N VAL A 30 -5.49 -12.45 6.71
CA VAL A 30 -4.76 -12.51 5.43
C VAL A 30 -3.25 -12.66 5.69
N ILE A 31 -2.73 -12.06 6.77
CA ILE A 31 -1.32 -12.17 7.17
C ILE A 31 -0.91 -13.63 7.40
N SER A 32 -1.80 -14.46 7.94
CA SER A 32 -1.54 -15.89 8.15
C SER A 32 -1.30 -16.68 6.86
N ASN A 33 -1.65 -16.10 5.70
CA ASN A 33 -1.43 -16.69 4.39
C ASN A 33 -0.26 -16.03 3.63
N PHE A 34 0.53 -15.16 4.28
CA PHE A 34 1.72 -14.58 3.67
C PHE A 34 2.82 -15.65 3.61
N ASN A 35 3.26 -15.96 2.40
CA ASN A 35 4.32 -16.95 2.19
C ASN A 35 5.69 -16.29 2.13
N PHE A 36 5.75 -15.12 1.49
CA PHE A 36 6.98 -14.47 1.09
C PHE A 36 6.79 -12.98 0.90
N CYS A 37 7.75 -12.18 1.37
CA CYS A 37 7.80 -10.73 1.17
C CYS A 37 9.27 -10.33 0.97
N ASP A 38 9.57 -9.68 -0.14
CA ASP A 38 10.93 -9.27 -0.50
C ASP A 38 10.92 -7.96 -1.29
N THR A 39 12.10 -7.39 -1.48
CA THR A 39 12.32 -6.15 -2.22
C THR A 39 13.26 -6.39 -3.40
N GLU A 40 12.88 -5.92 -4.58
CA GLU A 40 13.72 -5.98 -5.78
C GLU A 40 14.08 -4.57 -6.23
N GLU A 41 15.37 -4.29 -6.33
CA GLU A 41 15.87 -2.97 -6.73
C GLU A 41 15.59 -2.72 -8.22
N VAL A 42 15.08 -1.53 -8.51
CA VAL A 42 14.84 -1.08 -9.88
C VAL A 42 16.00 -0.20 -10.33
N LEU A 43 16.28 -0.21 -11.63
CA LEU A 43 17.28 0.70 -12.19
C LEU A 43 16.99 2.16 -11.78
N PRO A 44 17.98 2.91 -11.25
CA PRO A 44 17.78 4.29 -10.80
C PRO A 44 17.31 5.26 -11.89
N SER A 45 17.49 4.91 -13.17
CA SER A 45 16.97 5.68 -14.30
C SER A 45 15.45 5.58 -14.47
N ILE A 46 14.82 4.59 -13.83
CA ILE A 46 13.38 4.33 -13.90
C ILE A 46 12.69 4.82 -12.63
N SER A 47 13.23 4.48 -11.46
CA SER A 47 12.69 4.88 -10.16
C SER A 47 13.77 4.87 -9.09
N ASP A 48 13.61 5.73 -8.09
CA ASP A 48 14.35 5.71 -6.82
C ASP A 48 13.69 4.79 -5.78
N HIS A 49 12.61 4.09 -6.13
CA HIS A 49 11.97 3.08 -5.29
C HIS A 49 12.22 1.66 -5.81
N SER A 50 12.40 0.75 -4.86
CA SER A 50 12.44 -0.70 -5.09
C SER A 50 11.02 -1.28 -5.13
N LEU A 51 10.84 -2.34 -5.91
CA LEU A 51 9.58 -3.08 -5.94
C LEU A 51 9.43 -3.88 -4.65
N VAL A 52 8.24 -3.88 -4.05
CA VAL A 52 7.90 -4.76 -2.93
C VAL A 52 7.07 -5.93 -3.46
N ILE A 53 7.61 -7.13 -3.37
CA ILE A 53 7.01 -8.35 -3.90
C ILE A 53 6.44 -9.14 -2.72
N LEU A 54 5.13 -9.40 -2.74
CA LEU A 54 4.42 -10.17 -1.74
C LEU A 54 3.72 -11.37 -2.38
N SER A 55 3.95 -12.57 -1.86
CA SER A 55 3.22 -13.78 -2.22
C SER A 55 2.27 -14.15 -1.08
N VAL A 56 1.00 -14.39 -1.44
CA VAL A 56 -0.06 -14.75 -0.50
C VAL A 56 -0.78 -15.98 -1.02
N ASP A 57 -0.71 -17.08 -0.29
CA ASP A 57 -1.46 -18.29 -0.60
C ASP A 57 -2.95 -18.08 -0.34
N ASN A 58 -3.78 -18.87 -1.04
CA ASN A 58 -5.22 -18.89 -0.81
C ASN A 58 -5.89 -17.50 -0.79
N PHE A 59 -5.31 -16.52 -1.50
CA PHE A 59 -5.81 -15.15 -1.50
C PHE A 59 -7.28 -15.11 -1.93
N PHE A 60 -7.68 -15.95 -2.89
CA PHE A 60 -9.08 -16.05 -3.34
C PHE A 60 -9.98 -16.91 -2.44
N THR A 61 -9.39 -17.79 -1.62
CA THR A 61 -10.09 -18.75 -0.75
C THR A 61 -10.25 -18.24 0.68
N ALA A 62 -9.53 -17.19 1.08
CA ALA A 62 -9.79 -16.47 2.32
C ALA A 62 -11.25 -15.98 2.30
N LYS A 63 -12.14 -16.63 3.07
CA LYS A 63 -13.58 -16.30 3.18
C LYS A 63 -13.85 -14.81 3.49
N GLN A 64 -12.84 -14.08 3.93
CA GLN A 64 -12.87 -12.66 4.28
C GLN A 64 -12.27 -11.73 3.23
N ASN A 65 -11.75 -12.22 2.11
CA ASN A 65 -11.49 -11.38 0.94
C ASN A 65 -12.82 -11.01 0.28
N LYS A 66 -13.64 -10.27 1.03
CA LYS A 66 -14.57 -9.30 0.46
C LYS A 66 -13.70 -8.21 -0.14
N ARG A 67 -12.99 -8.53 -1.23
CA ARG A 67 -12.49 -7.52 -2.14
C ARG A 67 -13.74 -6.71 -2.44
N ARG A 68 -13.87 -5.53 -1.82
CA ARG A 68 -14.81 -4.54 -2.32
C ARG A 68 -14.34 -4.42 -3.75
N ILE A 69 -15.10 -5.01 -4.69
CA ILE A 69 -15.08 -4.59 -6.07
C ILE A 69 -14.97 -3.08 -5.95
N PRO A 70 -13.95 -2.42 -6.55
CA PRO A 70 -13.87 -0.98 -6.48
C PRO A 70 -15.17 -0.49 -7.13
N SER A 71 -16.19 -0.30 -6.31
CA SER A 71 -17.34 0.50 -6.64
C SER A 71 -16.65 1.81 -6.90
N LYS A 72 -16.65 2.20 -8.16
CA LYS A 72 -16.42 3.58 -8.53
C LYS A 72 -17.47 4.33 -7.72
N ILE A 73 -17.09 4.78 -6.52
CA ILE A 73 -17.87 5.73 -5.76
C ILE A 73 -17.69 6.97 -6.62
N ILE A 74 -18.56 7.13 -7.60
CA ILE A 74 -18.77 8.41 -8.24
C ILE A 74 -19.17 9.28 -7.06
N PHE A 75 -18.24 10.12 -6.65
CA PHE A 75 -18.55 11.13 -5.65
C PHE A 75 -19.67 11.95 -6.29
N ASP A 76 -20.89 11.79 -5.79
CA ASP A 76 -22.01 12.62 -6.20
C ASP A 76 -21.76 13.98 -5.58
N TYR A 77 -20.92 14.75 -6.27
CA TYR A 77 -20.62 16.12 -5.91
C TYR A 77 -21.87 16.94 -6.20
N ASP A 78 -22.78 16.94 -5.25
CA ASP A 78 -23.90 17.86 -5.23
C ASP A 78 -23.37 19.23 -4.78
N LYS A 79 -22.97 20.04 -5.77
CA LYS A 79 -22.40 21.37 -5.56
C LYS A 79 -23.29 22.15 -4.59
N MET A 80 -22.70 22.64 -3.51
CA MET A 80 -23.36 23.51 -2.54
C MET A 80 -23.82 24.79 -3.27
N SER A 81 -25.12 24.93 -3.52
CA SER A 81 -25.72 26.14 -4.10
C SER A 81 -25.96 27.20 -3.03
N ASP A 82 -26.12 28.46 -3.43
CA ASP A 82 -26.37 29.57 -2.50
C ASP A 82 -27.62 29.33 -1.61
N ASP A 83 -28.66 28.70 -2.16
CA ASP A 83 -29.86 28.27 -1.43
C ASP A 83 -29.59 27.18 -0.39
N LYS A 84 -28.58 26.31 -0.62
CA LYS A 84 -28.17 25.27 0.33
C LYS A 84 -27.28 25.84 1.42
N TRP A 85 -26.44 26.82 1.08
CA TRP A 85 -25.63 27.56 2.05
C TRP A 85 -26.46 28.35 3.06
N THR A 86 -27.59 28.93 2.63
CA THR A 86 -28.47 29.69 3.53
C THR A 86 -29.26 28.83 4.51
N LYS A 87 -29.34 27.51 4.28
CA LYS A 87 -30.09 26.55 5.12
C LYS A 87 -29.22 25.76 6.10
N PHE A 88 -27.90 25.88 6.01
CA PHE A 88 -26.94 25.26 6.93
C PHE A 88 -26.59 26.23 8.06
#